data_AF-A0A922M5D2-F1
#
_entry.id   AF-A0A922M5D2-F1
#
_cell.length_a   1.000
_cell.length_b   1.000
_cell.length_c   1.000
_cell.angle_alpha   90.00
_cell.angle_beta   90.00
_cell.angle_gamma   90.00
#
_symmetry.space_group_name_H-M   'P 1'
#
loop_
_entity.id
_entity.type
_entity.pdbx_description
1 polymer ?
#
loop_
_entity_poly.entity_id
_entity_poly.type
_entity_poly.pdbx_seq_one_letter_code
_entity_poly.pdbx_strand_id
1 'polypeptide(L)' 'WDIPALLEKIPKLGAVIDLTNTARYYDPSELQAAGILHKKILMPGRIIPPEGKVTE' A
#
# COMPACT_ATOMS: atom_id res chain seq x y z
N TRP A 1 8.73 -5.73 -10.12
CA TRP A 1 8.52 -6.09 -8.70
C TRP A 1 7.05 -6.46 -8.57
N ASP A 2 6.73 -7.53 -7.86
CA ASP A 2 5.37 -8.02 -7.63
C ASP A 2 5.20 -8.41 -6.16
N ILE A 3 3.98 -8.77 -5.77
CA ILE A 3 3.62 -9.08 -4.39
C ILE A 3 4.32 -10.36 -3.91
N PRO A 4 4.38 -11.47 -4.68
CA PRO A 4 5.12 -12.66 -4.28
C PRO A 4 6.60 -12.38 -3.94
N ALA A 5 7.31 -11.63 -4.79
CA ALA A 5 8.70 -11.27 -4.51
C ALA A 5 8.84 -10.39 -3.26
N LEU A 6 7.87 -9.51 -2.98
CA LEU A 6 7.85 -8.72 -1.75
C LEU A 6 7.74 -9.61 -0.50
N LEU A 7 6.84 -10.59 -0.51
CA LEU A 7 6.61 -11.47 0.64
C LEU A 7 7.78 -12.42 0.89
N GLU A 8 8.44 -12.89 -0.17
CA GLU A 8 9.67 -13.66 -0.05
C GLU A 8 10.79 -12.84 0.61
N LYS A 9 10.93 -11.56 0.22
CA LYS A 9 11.97 -10.67 0.75
C LYS A 9 11.68 -10.19 2.17
N ILE A 10 10.41 -10.07 2.55
CA ILE A 10 9.97 -9.57 3.86
C ILE A 10 8.96 -10.56 4.48
N PRO A 11 9.42 -11.72 4.97
CA PRO A 11 8.53 -12.80 5.41
C PRO A 11 7.71 -12.49 6.68
N LYS A 12 8.01 -11.39 7.37
CA LYS A 12 7.27 -10.91 8.55
C LYS A 12 6.48 -9.63 8.29
N LEU A 13 6.19 -9.33 7.02
CA LEU A 13 5.37 -8.17 6.65
C LEU A 13 3.96 -8.33 7.25
N GLY A 14 3.58 -7.42 8.15
CA GLY A 14 2.27 -7.46 8.81
C GLY A 14 1.25 -6.47 8.24
N ALA A 15 1.71 -5.38 7.61
CA ALA A 15 0.85 -4.34 7.07
C ALA A 15 1.50 -3.56 5.93
N VAL A 16 0.68 -2.99 5.05
CA VAL A 16 1.06 -2.09 3.96
C VAL A 16 0.14 -0.87 3.96
N ILE A 17 0.74 0.32 3.95
CA ILE A 17 0.05 1.58 3.70
C ILE A 17 0.44 2.05 2.29
N ASP A 18 -0.53 2.07 1.39
CA ASP A 18 -0.34 2.45 -0.01
C ASP A 18 -0.70 3.92 -0.23
N LEU A 19 0.32 4.73 -0.53
CA LEU A 19 0.18 6.17 -0.77
C LEU A 19 0.02 6.53 -2.26
N THR A 20 0.03 5.56 -3.17
CA THR A 20 -0.01 5.86 -4.61
C THR A 20 -1.35 6.50 -4.99
N ASN A 21 -1.29 7.54 -5.84
CA ASN A 21 -2.49 8.21 -6.37
C ASN A 21 -3.13 7.45 -7.55
N THR A 22 -3.12 6.12 -7.52
CA THR A 22 -3.67 5.26 -8.56
C THR A 22 -3.88 3.84 -8.04
N ALA A 23 -4.77 3.08 -8.69
CA ALA A 23 -5.01 1.66 -8.39
C ALA A 23 -4.38 0.72 -9.44
N ARG A 24 -3.50 1.24 -10.31
CA ARG A 24 -3.02 0.52 -11.51
C ARG A 24 -1.78 -0.35 -11.28
N TYR A 25 -1.10 -0.24 -10.15
CA TYR A 25 0.23 -0.82 -9.99
C TYR A 25 0.24 -2.27 -9.51
N TYR A 26 -0.77 -2.69 -8.74
CA TYR A 26 -0.91 -4.05 -8.22
C TYR A 26 -2.33 -4.24 -7.69
N ASP A 27 -2.73 -5.51 -7.48
CA ASP A 27 -4.00 -5.84 -6.83
C ASP A 27 -3.78 -6.02 -5.31
N PRO A 28 -4.38 -5.17 -4.45
CA PRO A 28 -4.27 -5.33 -3.00
C PRO A 28 -4.88 -6.63 -2.46
N SER A 29 -5.71 -7.34 -3.24
CA SER A 29 -6.26 -8.63 -2.86
C SER A 29 -5.17 -9.68 -2.57
N GLU A 30 -4.01 -9.59 -3.26
CA GLU A 30 -2.88 -10.49 -3.05
C GLU A 30 -2.25 -10.33 -1.65
N LEU A 31 -2.19 -9.10 -1.11
CA LEU A 31 -1.73 -8.84 0.26
C LEU A 31 -2.72 -9.35 1.29
N GLN A 32 -4.01 -9.06 1.07
CA GLN A 32 -5.08 -9.44 2.00
C GLN A 32 -5.20 -10.97 2.08
N ALA A 33 -5.09 -11.67 0.94
CA ALA A 33 -5.07 -13.13 0.89
C ALA A 33 -3.88 -13.74 1.67
N ALA A 34 -2.75 -13.03 1.74
CA ALA A 34 -1.60 -13.41 2.55
C ALA A 34 -1.72 -13.02 4.05
N GLY A 35 -2.88 -12.50 4.48
CA GLY A 35 -3.12 -12.08 5.86
C GLY A 35 -2.50 -10.74 6.25
N ILE A 36 -2.11 -9.92 5.26
CA ILE A 36 -1.44 -8.64 5.47
C ILE A 36 -2.48 -7.53 5.51
N LEU A 37 -2.43 -6.69 6.54
CA LEU A 37 -3.30 -5.52 6.63
C LEU A 37 -2.96 -4.55 5.50
N HIS A 38 -3.97 -4.07 4.78
CA HIS A 38 -3.78 -3.11 3.69
C HIS A 38 -4.68 -1.90 3.88
N LYS A 39 -4.09 -0.70 3.79
CA LYS A 39 -4.82 0.57 3.77
C LYS A 39 -4.30 1.40 2.61
N LYS A 40 -5.22 1.90 1.77
CA LYS A 40 -4.90 2.84 0.70
C LYS A 40 -5.27 4.26 1.14
N ILE A 41 -4.31 5.18 1.01
CA ILE A 41 -4.51 6.62 1.17
C ILE A 41 -4.05 7.26 -0.14
N LEU A 42 -5.00 7.70 -0.98
CA LEU A 42 -4.67 8.36 -2.25
C LEU A 42 -3.89 9.66 -1.98
N MET A 43 -2.57 9.64 -2.25
CA MET A 43 -1.70 10.78 -2.00
C MET A 43 -1.29 11.46 -3.31
N PRO A 44 -1.80 12.67 -3.62
CA PRO A 44 -1.36 13.41 -4.79
C PRO A 44 0.14 13.73 -4.72
N GLY A 45 0.83 13.56 -5.85
CA GLY A 45 2.25 13.89 -5.95
C GLY A 45 2.48 15.39 -6.16
N ARG A 46 3.73 15.83 -5.93
CA ARG A 46 4.22 17.21 -6.18
C ARG A 46 3.51 18.32 -5.39
N ILE A 47 2.77 17.95 -4.35
CA ILE A 47 2.17 18.88 -3.40
C ILE A 47 2.46 18.40 -1.98
N ILE A 48 2.37 19.31 -1.01
CA ILE A 48 2.37 18.94 0.41
C ILE A 48 1.09 18.13 0.67
N PRO A 49 1.18 16.96 1.35
CA PRO A 49 0.01 16.19 1.74
C PRO A 49 -1.05 17.06 2.42
N PRO A 50 -2.32 17.00 1.97
CA PRO A 50 -3.41 17.70 2.65
C PRO A 50 -3.55 17.18 4.09
N GLU A 51 -3.83 18.07 5.04
CA GLU A 51 -3.92 17.74 6.47
C GLU A 51 -4.90 16.58 6.74
N GLY A 52 -6.06 16.57 6.08
CA GLY A 52 -7.06 15.51 6.23
C GLY A 52 -6.59 14.12 5.75
N LYS A 53 -5.51 14.03 4.98
CA LYS A 53 -4.90 12.75 4.58
C LYS A 53 -3.91 12.20 5.61
N VAL A 54 -3.46 13.03 6.54
CA VAL A 54 -2.52 12.65 7.60
C VAL A 54 -3.24 11.96 8.77
N THR A 55 -4.55 12.17 8.90
CA THR A 55 -5.37 11.70 10.03
C THR A 55 -6.36 10.57 9.67
N GLU A 56 -6.21 9.92 8.50
CA GLU A 56 -7.14 8.91 7.94
C GLU A 56 -6.89 7.45 8.39
#